data_AF-A0A6L3XFY8-F1
#
_entry.id   AF-A0A6L3XFY8-F1
#
_cell.length_a   1.000
_cell.length_b   1.000
_cell.length_c   1.000
_cell.angle_alpha   90.00
_cell.angle_beta   90.00
_cell.angle_gamma   90.00
#
_symmetry.space_group_name_H-M   'P 1'
#
loop_
_entity.id
_entity.type
_entity.pdbx_description
1 polymer ?
#
loop_
_entity_poly.entity_id
_entity_poly.type
_entity_poly.pdbx_seq_one_letter_code
_entity_poly.pdbx_strand_id
1 'polypeptide(L)'
;MKRSHLWVLNPCLLAMLSTSAWAEEQKEEDIVVSASRAHRSVAEMAQTTWVIERAEIEQQVQGGKEIKDVLAQLIPGMDVSSQGRTNYGMNLRGRSMM
;
A
#
# COMPACT_ATOMS: atom_id res chain seq x y z
N MET A 1 33.74 -4.65 -54.60
CA MET A 1 33.61 -5.17 -53.22
C MET A 1 34.28 -4.22 -52.24
N LYS A 2 33.70 -4.09 -51.04
CA LYS A 2 34.20 -3.45 -49.79
C LYS A 2 33.82 -1.98 -49.51
N ARG A 3 32.70 -1.91 -48.79
CA ARG A 3 32.17 -0.91 -47.84
C ARG A 3 33.23 -0.07 -47.12
N SER A 4 32.95 1.22 -46.96
CA SER A 4 33.45 2.06 -45.86
C SER A 4 32.49 3.23 -45.61
N HIS A 5 31.46 2.98 -44.80
CA HIS A 5 30.67 4.03 -44.15
C HIS A 5 30.59 3.64 -42.66
N LEU A 6 31.59 4.06 -41.90
CA LEU A 6 31.75 3.77 -40.45
C LEU A 6 31.42 4.98 -39.57
N TRP A 7 30.62 5.95 -40.04
CA TRP A 7 30.37 7.18 -39.29
C TRP A 7 28.92 7.65 -39.31
N VAL A 8 28.02 6.78 -38.85
CA VAL A 8 26.71 7.21 -38.32
C VAL A 8 26.46 6.40 -37.04
N LEU A 9 27.26 6.66 -36.00
CA LEU A 9 26.94 6.22 -34.66
C LEU A 9 25.81 7.12 -34.15
N ASN A 10 24.61 6.54 -34.18
CA ASN A 10 23.33 7.14 -33.85
C ASN A 10 23.37 7.70 -32.40
N PRO A 11 23.10 9.00 -32.18
CA PRO A 11 23.10 9.61 -30.85
C PRO A 11 22.05 9.01 -29.90
N CYS A 12 21.08 8.24 -30.42
CA CYS A 12 20.12 7.52 -29.58
C CYS A 12 20.71 6.34 -28.80
N LEU A 13 21.86 5.78 -29.21
CA LEU A 13 22.49 4.67 -28.47
C LEU A 13 23.18 5.12 -27.19
N LEU A 14 23.64 6.37 -27.13
CA LEU A 14 24.28 6.92 -25.92
C LEU A 14 23.25 7.26 -24.82
N ALA A 15 22.01 7.56 -25.20
CA ALA A 15 20.94 7.87 -24.26
C ALA A 15 20.40 6.64 -23.50
N MET A 16 20.67 5.42 -23.98
CA MET A 16 20.21 4.17 -23.34
C MET A 16 21.12 3.70 -22.20
N LEU A 17 22.29 4.34 -22.00
CA LEU A 17 23.28 3.94 -20.99
C LEU A 17 23.22 4.81 -19.71
N SER A 18 22.32 5.80 -19.64
CA SER A 18 22.38 6.88 -18.63
C SER A 18 21.44 6.72 -17.43
N THR A 19 20.67 5.64 -17.31
CA THR A 19 19.94 5.32 -16.07
C THR A 19 20.71 4.26 -15.31
N SER A 20 21.74 4.69 -14.57
CA SER A 20 22.12 4.01 -13.35
C SER A 20 20.96 4.20 -12.37
N ALA A 21 20.04 3.22 -12.36
CA ALA A 21 19.03 3.12 -11.34
C ALA A 21 19.73 2.94 -9.99
N TRP A 22 19.90 4.04 -9.25
CA TRP A 22 20.16 3.96 -7.83
C TRP A 22 18.91 3.35 -7.20
N ALA A 23 18.99 2.07 -6.88
CA ALA A 23 18.12 1.48 -5.89
C ALA A 23 18.49 2.15 -4.56
N GLU A 24 17.73 3.17 -4.17
CA GLU A 24 17.69 3.58 -2.76
C GLU A 24 17.27 2.35 -1.96
N GLU A 25 18.15 1.90 -1.08
CA GLU A 25 17.83 0.90 -0.06
C GLU A 25 16.78 1.54 0.85
N GLN A 26 15.50 1.33 0.54
CA GLN A 26 14.39 1.72 1.41
C GLN A 26 14.64 1.04 2.75
N LYS A 27 15.06 1.84 3.73
CA LYS A 27 15.16 1.44 5.12
C LYS A 27 13.76 1.05 5.58
N GLU A 28 13.47 -0.24 5.52
CA GLU A 28 12.20 -0.81 5.93
C GLU A 28 12.06 -0.63 7.44
N GLU A 29 11.18 0.29 7.86
CA GLU A 29 10.91 0.52 9.27
C GLU A 29 10.20 -0.72 9.84
N ASP A 30 10.77 -1.32 10.89
CA ASP A 30 10.23 -2.52 11.52
C ASP A 30 8.96 -2.18 12.31
N ILE A 31 7.79 -2.36 11.67
CA ILE A 31 6.50 -2.12 12.29
C ILE A 31 6.11 -3.35 13.12
N VAL A 32 6.17 -3.22 14.44
CA VAL A 32 5.73 -4.24 15.40
C VAL A 32 4.23 -4.10 15.65
N VAL A 33 3.45 -5.12 15.31
CA VAL A 33 1.98 -5.11 15.45
C VAL A 33 1.55 -5.72 16.78
N SER A 34 0.99 -4.91 17.67
CA SER A 34 0.48 -5.36 18.98
C SER A 34 -0.83 -6.15 18.91
N ALA A 35 -1.51 -6.20 17.75
CA ALA A 35 -2.77 -6.94 17.58
C ALA A 35 -2.57 -8.46 17.55
N SER A 36 -1.33 -8.95 17.45
CA SER A 36 -0.98 -10.35 17.59
C SER A 36 -0.67 -10.70 19.05
N ARG A 37 -1.01 -11.92 19.48
CA ARG A 37 -0.66 -12.43 20.84
C ARG A 37 0.85 -12.56 21.08
N ALA A 38 1.65 -12.42 20.01
CA ALA A 38 3.10 -12.29 20.03
C ALA A 38 3.49 -11.05 19.23
N HIS A 39 4.31 -10.17 19.81
CA HIS A 39 4.94 -9.05 19.09
C HIS A 39 5.77 -9.62 17.94
N ARG A 40 5.25 -9.50 16.71
CA ARG A 40 5.93 -9.90 15.48
C ARG A 40 5.89 -8.74 14.50
N SER A 41 6.91 -8.65 13.66
CA SER A 41 6.92 -7.71 12.54
C SER A 41 5.89 -8.13 11.49
N VAL A 42 5.39 -7.19 10.70
CA VAL A 42 4.40 -7.47 9.63
C VAL A 42 4.93 -8.53 8.65
N ALA A 43 6.23 -8.51 8.35
CA ALA A 43 6.89 -9.44 7.45
C ALA A 43 6.85 -10.91 7.94
N GLU A 44 6.73 -11.13 9.25
CA GLU A 44 6.70 -12.46 9.86
C GLU A 44 5.28 -13.02 10.06
N MET A 45 4.24 -12.27 9.69
CA MET A 45 2.85 -12.68 9.87
C MET A 45 2.36 -13.57 8.72
N ALA A 46 1.89 -14.77 9.05
CA ALA A 46 1.27 -15.69 8.08
C ALA A 46 -0.14 -15.25 7.63
N GLN A 47 -0.70 -14.21 8.25
CA GLN A 47 -2.05 -13.71 7.99
C GLN A 47 -1.99 -12.32 7.36
N THR A 48 -2.97 -12.00 6.50
CA THR A 48 -3.11 -10.66 5.92
C THR A 48 -3.34 -9.62 7.02
N THR A 49 -2.39 -8.71 7.17
CA THR A 49 -2.42 -7.63 8.17
C THR A 49 -2.32 -6.30 7.45
N TRP A 50 -3.26 -5.40 7.75
CA TRP A 50 -3.27 -4.05 7.24
C TRP A 50 -2.84 -3.12 8.37
N VAL A 51 -1.78 -2.34 8.15
CA VAL A 51 -1.39 -1.25 9.03
C VAL A 51 -2.00 0.01 8.45
N ILE A 52 -2.77 0.73 9.27
CA ILE A 52 -3.39 1.99 8.88
C ILE A 52 -2.79 3.07 9.76
N GLU A 53 -2.10 4.01 9.15
CA GLU A 53 -1.46 5.11 9.86
C GLU A 53 -2.45 6.24 10.16
N ARG A 54 -2.10 7.04 11.16
CA ARG A 54 -2.89 8.22 11.55
C ARG A 54 -3.10 9.17 10.38
N ALA A 55 -2.07 9.41 9.58
CA ALA A 55 -2.14 10.32 8.44
C ALA A 55 -3.16 9.85 7.39
N GLU A 56 -3.24 8.54 7.14
CA GLU A 56 -4.22 7.95 6.22
C GLU A 56 -5.65 8.14 6.74
N ILE A 57 -5.87 7.97 8.05
CA ILE A 57 -7.16 8.23 8.70
C ILE A 57 -7.51 9.72 8.55
N GLU A 58 -6.60 10.63 8.88
CA GLU A 58 -6.81 12.08 8.82
C GLU A 58 -7.15 12.57 7.41
N GLN A 59 -6.52 11.99 6.38
CA GLN A 59 -6.85 12.28 4.99
C GLN A 59 -8.29 11.89 4.64
N GLN A 60 -8.78 10.76 5.15
CA GLN A 60 -10.11 10.24 4.82
C GLN A 60 -11.25 10.80 5.69
N VAL A 61 -10.94 11.23 6.92
CA VAL A 61 -11.91 11.81 7.89
C VAL A 61 -12.46 13.18 7.44
N GLN A 62 -11.85 13.80 6.43
CA GLN A 62 -12.30 15.09 5.88
C GLN A 62 -13.80 15.05 5.54
N GLY A 63 -14.53 16.08 6.00
CA GLY A 63 -15.97 16.20 5.77
C GLY A 63 -16.88 15.56 6.82
N GLY A 64 -16.35 15.15 7.98
CA GLY A 64 -17.17 14.67 9.12
C GLY A 64 -17.72 13.25 8.93
N LYS A 65 -17.07 12.45 8.08
CA LYS A 65 -17.39 11.02 7.92
C LYS A 65 -17.22 10.30 9.26
N GLU A 66 -18.07 9.31 9.50
CA GLU A 66 -17.92 8.46 10.68
C GLU A 66 -16.71 7.52 10.47
N ILE A 67 -16.04 7.15 11.56
CA ILE A 67 -14.81 6.35 11.51
C ILE A 67 -15.00 5.01 10.78
N LYS A 68 -16.20 4.42 10.87
CA LYS A 68 -16.51 3.16 10.18
C LYS A 68 -16.42 3.30 8.66
N ASP A 69 -16.88 4.44 8.12
CA ASP A 69 -16.89 4.70 6.68
C ASP A 69 -15.46 4.94 6.18
N VAL A 70 -14.67 5.64 6.99
CA VAL A 70 -13.23 5.83 6.75
C VAL A 70 -12.52 4.48 6.71
N LEU A 71 -12.74 3.63 7.72
CA LEU A 71 -12.12 2.32 7.75
C LEU A 71 -12.60 1.43 6.59
N ALA A 72 -13.86 1.52 6.17
CA ALA A 72 -14.38 0.74 5.03
C ALA A 72 -13.71 1.12 3.71
N GLN A 73 -13.26 2.37 3.58
CA GLN A 73 -12.48 2.83 2.44
C GLN A 73 -11.04 2.33 2.48
N LEU A 74 -10.47 2.17 3.68
CA LEU A 74 -9.06 1.79 3.88
C LEU A 74 -8.85 0.27 3.98
N ILE A 75 -9.84 -0.49 4.45
CA ILE A 75 -9.72 -1.94 4.68
C ILE A 75 -10.42 -2.72 3.55
N PRO A 76 -9.67 -3.47 2.73
CA PRO A 76 -10.25 -4.26 1.66
C PRO A 76 -11.23 -5.32 2.18
N GLY A 77 -12.41 -5.35 1.58
CA GLY A 77 -13.46 -6.32 1.91
C GLY A 77 -14.16 -6.04 3.23
N MET A 78 -13.94 -4.90 3.87
CA MET A 78 -14.81 -4.45 4.96
C MET A 78 -16.04 -3.73 4.41
N ASP A 79 -17.20 -4.04 4.97
CA ASP A 79 -18.48 -3.41 4.63
C ASP A 79 -19.15 -2.91 5.92
N VAL A 80 -19.81 -1.76 5.81
CA VAL A 80 -20.43 -1.05 6.95
C VAL A 80 -21.93 -0.93 6.76
N SER A 81 -22.66 -0.99 7.87
CA SER A 81 -24.11 -0.80 7.83
C SER A 81 -24.46 0.67 7.57
N SER A 82 -25.48 0.90 6.73
CA SER A 82 -25.80 2.25 6.23
C SER A 82 -26.42 3.20 7.27
N GLN A 83 -26.97 2.67 8.37
CA GLN A 83 -27.90 3.43 9.22
C GLN A 83 -27.57 3.40 10.73
N GLY A 84 -26.60 2.57 11.16
CA GLY A 84 -26.29 2.39 12.58
C GLY A 84 -25.13 3.27 13.02
N ARG A 85 -25.21 3.90 14.19
CA ARG A 85 -24.02 4.44 14.88
C ARG A 85 -23.20 3.35 15.56
N THR A 86 -23.76 2.14 15.69
CA THR A 86 -23.11 0.96 16.29
C THR A 86 -22.34 0.14 15.26
N ASN A 87 -21.65 -0.90 15.71
CA ASN A 87 -20.95 -1.87 14.84
C ASN A 87 -21.89 -2.95 14.27
N TYR A 88 -23.20 -2.83 14.50
CA TYR A 88 -24.16 -3.85 14.11
C TYR A 88 -24.29 -3.91 12.57
N GLY A 89 -24.21 -5.12 12.03
CA GLY A 89 -24.32 -5.37 10.58
C GLY A 89 -23.04 -5.08 9.80
N MET A 90 -21.91 -4.80 10.47
CA MET A 90 -20.61 -4.69 9.80
C MET A 90 -20.06 -6.07 9.45
N ASN A 91 -19.45 -6.18 8.27
CA ASN A 91 -18.85 -7.41 7.77
C ASN A 91 -17.39 -7.19 7.38
N LEU A 92 -16.57 -8.23 7.55
CA LEU A 92 -15.24 -8.33 6.98
C LEU A 92 -15.15 -9.60 6.15
N ARG A 93 -14.96 -9.43 4.84
CA ARG A 93 -14.95 -10.50 3.83
C ARG A 93 -16.20 -11.38 3.93
N GLY A 94 -17.36 -10.73 4.03
CA GLY A 94 -18.67 -11.40 4.11
C GLY A 94 -18.98 -12.07 5.45
N ARG A 95 -18.15 -11.88 6.48
CA ARG A 95 -18.39 -12.41 7.83
C ARG A 95 -18.69 -11.28 8.80
N SER A 96 -19.72 -11.48 9.62
CA SER A 96 -20.05 -10.54 10.70
C SER A 96 -18.84 -10.33 11.62
N MET A 97 -18.56 -9.07 11.96
CA MET A 97 -17.46 -8.68 12.86
C MET A 97 -17.85 -8.77 14.36
N MET A 98 -19.03 -9.31 14.66
CA MET A 98 -19.61 -9.44 16.00
C MET A 98 -18.92 -10.46 16.87
#